data_AF-A0A3B0XZW3-F1
#
_entry.id   AF-A0A3B0XZW3-F1
#
_cell.length_a   1.000
_cell.length_b   1.000
_cell.length_c   1.000
_cell.angle_alpha   90.00
_cell.angle_beta   90.00
_cell.angle_gamma   90.00
#
_symmetry.space_group_name_H-M   'P 1'
#
loop_
_entity.id
_entity.type
_entity.pdbx_description
1 polymer ?
#
loop_
_entity_poly.entity_id
_entity_poly.type
_entity_poly.pdbx_seq_one_letter_code
_entity_poly.pdbx_strand_id
1 'polypeptide(L)'
;MYMNEYQKKISNTILNAPIEEHKKWKKVASEIIGNIISIGFSKNEKYLLVLSWSGRGVFECSSGEKIARDHSEPYTYEDGKEDDWNDDLSMTVKGIGPIDNEDIHIVGMIGGGLHAQTEDGWHIKLETINWPDKEVILSGTGDPRYLENSNFTRLETIEMEPRAIGFSPSGDYLLIATPGYFDLRKLTEHINYDSEDCGNLNSISSYYENV
;
A
#
# COMPACT_ATOMS: atom_id res chain seq x y z
N MET A 1 -22.01 -4.99 18.25
CA MET A 1 -22.54 -4.87 16.89
C MET A 1 -22.97 -6.25 16.44
N TYR A 2 -24.22 -6.45 16.01
CA TYR A 2 -24.68 -7.78 15.58
C TYR A 2 -24.27 -7.99 14.12
N MET A 3 -23.39 -8.95 13.85
CA MET A 3 -23.04 -9.33 12.48
C MET A 3 -24.14 -10.22 11.90
N ASN A 4 -24.58 -9.93 10.67
CA ASN A 4 -25.47 -10.83 9.96
C ASN A 4 -24.72 -12.09 9.48
N GLU A 5 -25.44 -13.12 9.07
CA GLU A 5 -24.85 -14.41 8.66
C GLU A 5 -23.88 -14.26 7.47
N TYR A 6 -24.14 -13.30 6.57
CA TYR A 6 -23.27 -13.01 5.44
C TYR A 6 -21.92 -12.43 5.89
N GLN A 7 -21.93 -11.46 6.80
CA GLN A 7 -20.73 -10.88 7.40
C GLN A 7 -19.93 -11.94 8.14
N LYS A 8 -20.58 -12.81 8.92
CA LYS A 8 -19.89 -13.94 9.60
C LYS A 8 -19.24 -14.88 8.61
N LYS A 9 -19.92 -15.22 7.52
CA LYS A 9 -19.37 -16.07 6.45
C LYS A 9 -18.11 -15.45 5.86
N ILE A 10 -18.15 -14.19 5.43
CA ILE A 10 -16.98 -13.49 4.88
C ILE A 10 -15.84 -13.42 5.89
N SER A 11 -16.12 -13.00 7.12
CA SER A 11 -15.10 -12.90 8.17
C SER A 11 -14.43 -14.23 8.43
N ASN A 12 -15.20 -15.31 8.54
CA ASN A 12 -14.64 -16.67 8.70
C ASN A 12 -13.83 -17.10 7.48
N THR A 13 -14.27 -16.77 6.26
CA THR A 13 -13.51 -17.08 5.04
C THR A 13 -12.14 -16.39 5.04
N ILE A 14 -12.09 -15.10 5.39
CA ILE A 14 -10.84 -14.34 5.45
C ILE A 14 -9.93 -14.85 6.56
N LEU A 15 -10.45 -15.03 7.78
CA LEU A 15 -9.65 -15.43 8.95
C LEU A 15 -9.10 -16.86 8.84
N ASN A 16 -9.80 -17.75 8.13
CA ASN A 16 -9.34 -19.12 7.89
C ASN A 16 -8.40 -19.24 6.68
N ALA A 17 -8.27 -18.20 5.84
CA ALA A 17 -7.30 -18.19 4.76
C ALA A 17 -5.87 -18.08 5.35
N PRO A 18 -4.90 -18.83 4.82
CA PRO A 18 -3.51 -18.72 5.25
C PRO A 18 -2.96 -17.34 4.90
N ILE A 19 -2.04 -16.84 5.73
CA ILE A 19 -1.20 -15.71 5.38
C ILE A 19 -0.10 -16.21 4.44
N GLU A 20 -0.05 -15.69 3.21
CA GLU A 20 0.91 -16.16 2.21
C GLU A 20 1.32 -15.06 1.22
N GLU A 21 2.43 -15.30 0.51
CA GLU A 21 2.84 -14.44 -0.59
C GLU A 21 2.01 -14.72 -1.84
N HIS A 22 1.52 -13.65 -2.49
CA HIS A 22 0.84 -13.79 -3.76
C HIS A 22 1.84 -14.12 -4.88
N LYS A 23 1.50 -15.09 -5.74
CA LYS A 23 2.40 -15.60 -6.79
C LYS A 23 2.95 -14.53 -7.72
N LYS A 24 2.11 -13.54 -8.09
CA LYS A 24 2.48 -12.43 -8.98
C LYS A 24 3.14 -11.23 -8.30
N TRP A 25 3.03 -11.10 -6.98
CA TRP A 25 3.53 -9.94 -6.23
C TRP A 25 4.71 -10.37 -5.35
N LYS A 26 5.91 -10.18 -5.88
CA LYS A 26 7.14 -10.66 -5.24
C LYS A 26 7.71 -9.63 -4.29
N LYS A 27 8.01 -10.04 -3.07
CA LYS A 27 8.70 -9.20 -2.09
C LYS A 27 10.09 -8.84 -2.63
N VAL A 28 10.37 -7.54 -2.73
CA VAL A 28 11.67 -6.99 -3.15
C VAL A 28 12.42 -6.36 -1.97
N ALA A 29 11.70 -5.88 -0.95
CA ALA A 29 12.28 -5.35 0.27
C ALA A 29 11.40 -5.64 1.48
N SER A 30 12.03 -5.80 2.65
CA SER A 30 11.39 -5.82 3.96
C SER A 30 12.38 -5.24 4.96
N GLU A 31 12.11 -4.02 5.39
CA GLU A 31 13.08 -3.22 6.14
C GLU A 31 12.48 -2.79 7.47
N ILE A 32 13.18 -3.11 8.56
CA ILE A 32 12.83 -2.63 9.91
C ILE A 32 13.35 -1.21 10.05
N ILE A 33 12.43 -0.25 10.24
CA ILE A 33 12.75 1.16 10.41
C ILE A 33 12.05 1.67 11.66
N GLY A 34 12.84 2.23 12.58
CA GLY A 34 12.30 2.77 13.82
C GLY A 34 11.41 3.98 13.57
N ASN A 35 10.12 3.83 13.87
CA ASN A 35 9.10 4.87 13.82
C ASN A 35 9.02 5.61 12.48
N ILE A 36 8.60 4.91 11.43
CA ILE A 36 8.18 5.52 10.17
C ILE A 36 7.05 6.52 10.45
N ILE A 37 7.19 7.72 9.91
CA ILE A 37 6.20 8.80 9.96
C ILE A 37 5.39 8.78 8.67
N SER A 38 6.07 8.80 7.53
CA SER A 38 5.46 8.85 6.20
C SER A 38 6.39 8.29 5.14
N ILE A 39 5.84 8.01 3.96
CA ILE A 39 6.50 7.31 2.87
C ILE A 39 5.94 7.76 1.52
N GLY A 40 6.77 7.78 0.48
CA GLY A 40 6.35 8.26 -0.83
C GLY A 40 7.24 7.76 -1.98
N PHE A 41 6.64 7.57 -3.14
CA PHE A 41 7.37 7.23 -4.36
C PHE A 41 7.88 8.50 -5.04
N SER A 42 9.11 8.43 -5.56
CA SER A 42 9.64 9.41 -6.52
C SER A 42 8.78 9.50 -7.78
N LYS A 43 8.92 10.59 -8.53
CA LYS A 43 8.09 10.87 -9.71
C LYS A 43 8.18 9.78 -10.79
N ASN A 44 9.33 9.12 -10.91
CA ASN A 44 9.54 8.01 -11.84
C ASN A 44 9.40 6.63 -11.16
N GLU A 45 9.02 6.61 -9.89
CA GLU A 45 8.78 5.42 -9.04
C GLU A 45 9.99 4.49 -8.90
N LYS A 46 11.17 4.92 -9.37
CA LYS A 46 12.42 4.17 -9.21
C LYS A 46 12.87 4.13 -7.75
N TYR A 47 12.51 5.17 -7.00
CA TYR A 47 12.92 5.37 -5.62
C TYR A 47 11.73 5.53 -4.68
N LEU A 48 11.90 5.02 -3.46
CA LEU A 48 10.98 5.13 -2.33
C LEU A 48 11.66 5.96 -1.25
N LEU A 49 11.08 7.11 -0.92
CA LEU A 49 11.52 7.93 0.22
C LEU A 49 10.76 7.50 1.47
N VAL A 50 11.48 7.24 2.55
CA VAL A 50 10.94 6.94 3.87
C VAL A 50 11.34 8.05 4.82
N LEU A 51 10.35 8.71 5.42
CA LEU A 51 10.54 9.64 6.53
C LEU A 51 10.30 8.90 7.85
N SER A 52 11.25 8.99 8.76
CA SER A 52 11.17 8.48 10.13
C SER A 52 11.53 9.58 11.12
N TRP A 53 11.30 9.35 12.41
CA TRP A 53 11.78 10.25 13.47
C TRP A 53 13.30 10.38 13.53
N SER A 54 14.03 9.44 12.91
CA SER A 54 15.49 9.52 12.78
C SER A 54 15.94 10.14 11.45
N GLY A 55 15.05 10.81 10.73
CA GLY A 55 15.30 11.45 9.43
C GLY A 55 14.84 10.62 8.23
N ARG A 56 15.44 10.90 7.07
CA ARG A 56 15.01 10.38 5.76
C ARG A 56 15.93 9.28 5.24
N GLY A 57 15.36 8.30 4.54
CA GLY A 57 16.09 7.30 3.76
C GLY A 57 15.49 7.15 2.37
N VAL A 58 16.33 6.83 1.38
CA VAL A 58 15.88 6.54 0.01
C VAL A 58 16.28 5.12 -0.34
N PHE A 59 15.34 4.37 -0.90
CA PHE A 59 15.50 2.99 -1.34
C PHE A 59 15.24 2.88 -2.83
N GLU A 60 16.02 2.07 -3.54
CA GLU A 60 15.73 1.73 -4.93
C GLU A 60 14.65 0.65 -5.00
N CYS A 61 13.52 0.94 -5.64
CA CYS A 61 12.34 0.07 -5.61
C CYS A 61 12.58 -1.30 -6.27
N SER A 62 13.44 -1.38 -7.30
CA SER A 62 13.70 -2.65 -8.00
C SER A 62 14.52 -3.65 -7.18
N SER A 63 15.45 -3.16 -6.37
CA SER A 63 16.41 -3.98 -5.62
C SER A 63 16.10 -4.03 -4.12
N GLY A 64 15.36 -3.05 -3.60
CA GLY A 64 15.15 -2.86 -2.18
C GLY A 64 16.34 -2.23 -1.45
N GLU A 65 17.43 -1.89 -2.17
CA GLU A 65 18.64 -1.37 -1.55
C GLU A 65 18.45 0.06 -1.04
N LYS A 66 18.94 0.34 0.17
CA LYS A 66 19.02 1.69 0.72
C LYS A 66 20.20 2.44 0.10
N ILE A 67 19.93 3.47 -0.69
CA ILE A 67 20.93 4.18 -1.50
C ILE A 67 21.29 5.57 -0.96
N ALA A 68 20.46 6.15 -0.10
CA ALA A 68 20.77 7.42 0.56
C ALA A 68 20.17 7.46 1.97
N ARG A 69 20.85 8.19 2.86
CA ARG A 69 20.45 8.35 4.26
C ARG A 69 20.83 9.73 4.76
N ASP A 70 19.86 10.42 5.35
CA ASP A 70 20.04 11.67 6.07
C ASP A 70 19.48 11.54 7.49
N HIS A 71 20.30 11.85 8.49
CA HIS A 71 19.99 11.70 9.91
C HIS A 71 19.36 12.95 10.54
N SER A 72 19.17 14.03 9.79
CA SER A 72 18.42 15.20 10.27
C SER A 72 17.01 14.79 10.71
N GLU A 73 16.69 15.03 11.98
CA GLU A 73 15.41 14.64 12.58
C GLU A 73 14.31 15.64 12.20
N PRO A 74 13.12 15.17 11.77
CA PRO A 74 11.99 16.06 11.47
C PRO A 74 11.46 16.71 12.75
N TYR A 75 10.81 17.86 12.61
CA TYR A 75 10.17 18.60 13.72
C TYR A 75 11.15 19.03 14.82
N THR A 76 12.44 19.12 14.51
CA THR A 76 13.43 19.70 15.41
C THR A 76 13.50 21.20 15.21
N TYR A 77 13.63 21.92 16.33
CA TYR A 77 13.79 23.37 16.35
C TYR A 77 15.24 23.69 16.69
N GLU A 78 16.16 23.48 15.75
CA GLU A 78 17.52 23.99 15.91
C GLU A 78 17.53 25.48 15.56
N ASP A 79 18.12 26.30 16.44
CA ASP A 79 18.22 27.76 16.27
C ASP A 79 16.89 28.50 15.98
N GLY A 80 15.76 27.92 16.40
CA GLY A 80 14.43 28.51 16.26
C GLY A 80 13.84 28.41 14.84
N LYS A 81 14.34 27.49 14.00
CA LYS A 81 13.77 27.18 12.69
C LYS A 81 13.26 25.74 12.69
N GLU A 82 12.04 25.56 12.18
CA GLU A 82 11.55 24.25 11.75
C GLU A 82 12.40 23.76 10.57
N ASP A 83 12.41 22.45 10.36
CA ASP A 83 13.08 21.87 9.22
C ASP A 83 12.48 22.39 7.90
N ASP A 84 13.33 22.72 6.92
CA ASP A 84 12.92 23.36 5.66
C ASP A 84 12.66 22.36 4.52
N TRP A 85 12.54 21.09 4.89
CA TRP A 85 12.50 19.96 3.98
C TRP A 85 11.30 19.03 4.20
N ASN A 86 10.59 19.09 5.33
CA ASN A 86 9.29 18.47 5.53
C ASN A 86 8.19 19.54 5.54
N ASP A 87 7.23 19.43 4.63
CA ASP A 87 6.05 20.29 4.58
C ASP A 87 4.77 19.47 4.80
N ASP A 88 4.30 19.47 6.04
CA ASP A 88 3.09 18.75 6.45
C ASP A 88 1.83 19.26 5.74
N LEU A 89 1.76 20.54 5.36
CA LEU A 89 0.57 21.13 4.73
C LEU A 89 0.41 20.68 3.28
N SER A 90 1.51 20.64 2.53
CA SER A 90 1.49 20.10 1.16
C SER A 90 1.66 18.58 1.12
N MET A 91 1.92 17.94 2.27
CA MET A 91 2.28 16.54 2.39
C MET A 91 3.43 16.18 1.45
N THR A 92 4.50 16.99 1.50
CA THR A 92 5.71 16.76 0.71
C THR A 92 6.96 16.74 1.57
N VAL A 93 7.94 15.95 1.13
CA VAL A 93 9.27 15.89 1.72
C VAL A 93 10.30 16.05 0.62
N LYS A 94 11.25 16.97 0.78
CA LYS A 94 12.38 17.10 -0.14
C LYS A 94 13.16 15.80 -0.18
N GLY A 95 13.43 15.32 -1.38
CA GLY A 95 14.25 14.15 -1.60
C GLY A 95 15.70 14.38 -1.17
N ILE A 96 16.45 13.28 -1.17
CA ILE A 96 17.89 13.26 -0.89
C ILE A 96 18.58 12.32 -1.88
N GLY A 97 19.90 12.43 -2.01
CA GLY A 97 20.67 11.56 -2.91
C GLY A 97 20.18 11.70 -4.36
N PRO A 98 19.79 10.61 -5.05
CA PRO A 98 19.44 10.65 -6.47
C PRO A 98 18.10 11.35 -6.79
N ILE A 99 17.35 11.78 -5.78
CA ILE A 99 16.07 12.50 -5.91
C ILE A 99 16.10 13.84 -5.15
N ASP A 100 17.28 14.40 -4.90
CA ASP A 100 17.47 15.65 -4.13
C ASP A 100 16.80 16.89 -4.75
N ASN A 101 16.40 16.80 -6.01
CA ASN A 101 15.70 17.83 -6.77
C ASN A 101 14.18 17.64 -6.82
N GLU A 102 13.63 16.65 -6.11
CA GLU A 102 12.19 16.34 -6.09
C GLU A 102 11.56 16.67 -4.72
N ASP A 103 10.38 17.28 -4.74
CA ASP A 103 9.47 17.29 -3.59
C ASP A 103 8.58 16.05 -3.68
N ILE A 104 8.75 15.11 -2.76
CA ILE A 104 8.10 13.81 -2.79
C ILE A 104 6.78 13.90 -2.05
N HIS A 105 5.67 13.60 -2.74
CA HIS A 105 4.39 13.42 -2.08
C HIS A 105 4.42 12.21 -1.15
N ILE A 106 4.07 12.43 0.11
CA ILE A 106 4.13 11.42 1.16
C ILE A 106 2.73 11.09 1.67
N VAL A 107 2.59 9.85 2.15
CA VAL A 107 1.42 9.38 2.88
C VAL A 107 1.88 8.81 4.22
N GLY A 108 1.05 8.90 5.26
CA GLY A 108 1.49 8.49 6.58
C GLY A 108 0.66 9.03 7.73
N MET A 109 1.37 9.35 8.81
CA MET A 109 0.83 9.87 10.06
C MET A 109 -0.04 11.11 9.89
N ILE A 110 0.31 11.98 8.93
CA ILE A 110 -0.39 13.26 8.67
C ILE A 110 -1.54 13.12 7.66
N GLY A 111 -1.74 11.94 7.09
CA GLY A 111 -2.80 11.66 6.11
C GLY A 111 -2.29 11.18 4.76
N GLY A 112 -3.13 11.36 3.74
CA GLY A 112 -2.91 10.83 2.38
C GLY A 112 -3.29 9.36 2.22
N GLY A 113 -3.02 8.82 1.05
CA GLY A 113 -3.25 7.41 0.74
C GLY A 113 -2.60 7.03 -0.59
N LEU A 114 -2.10 5.80 -0.67
CA LEU A 114 -1.67 5.21 -1.94
C LEU A 114 -2.88 4.74 -2.74
N HIS A 115 -2.64 4.38 -4.00
CA HIS A 115 -3.69 3.82 -4.84
C HIS A 115 -4.20 2.51 -4.24
N ALA A 116 -5.51 2.42 -3.98
CA ALA A 116 -6.13 1.18 -3.50
C ALA A 116 -6.38 0.17 -4.63
N GLN A 117 -6.23 0.61 -5.88
CA GLN A 117 -6.52 -0.16 -7.09
C GLN A 117 -5.50 0.16 -8.18
N THR A 118 -5.23 -0.81 -9.03
CA THR A 118 -4.42 -0.65 -10.25
C THR A 118 -5.30 -0.65 -11.49
N GLU A 119 -4.79 -0.16 -12.61
CA GLU A 119 -5.52 -0.13 -13.88
C GLU A 119 -5.84 -1.55 -14.39
N ASP A 120 -4.98 -2.54 -14.12
CA ASP A 120 -5.17 -3.95 -14.48
C ASP A 120 -5.99 -4.76 -13.46
N GLY A 121 -6.66 -4.09 -12.53
CA GLY A 121 -7.74 -4.67 -11.72
C GLY A 121 -7.33 -5.25 -10.37
N TRP A 122 -6.07 -5.07 -9.93
CA TRP A 122 -5.71 -5.40 -8.55
C TRP A 122 -6.38 -4.45 -7.56
N HIS A 123 -6.83 -5.00 -6.44
CA HIS A 123 -7.33 -4.26 -5.30
C HIS A 123 -6.59 -4.69 -4.04
N ILE A 124 -6.25 -3.72 -3.20
CA ILE A 124 -5.70 -3.93 -1.86
C ILE A 124 -6.66 -3.35 -0.83
N LYS A 125 -6.84 -4.09 0.26
CA LYS A 125 -7.77 -3.71 1.34
C LYS A 125 -7.18 -3.98 2.70
N LEU A 126 -7.63 -3.17 3.63
CA LEU A 126 -7.38 -3.33 5.05
C LEU A 126 -8.73 -3.55 5.73
N GLU A 127 -8.97 -4.75 6.25
CA GLU A 127 -10.24 -5.11 6.88
C GLU A 127 -10.03 -5.39 8.37
N THR A 128 -10.72 -4.64 9.23
CA THR A 128 -10.66 -4.83 10.69
C THR A 128 -11.74 -5.84 11.11
N ILE A 129 -11.40 -7.13 11.10
CA ILE A 129 -12.35 -8.20 11.41
C ILE A 129 -12.35 -8.51 12.91
N ASN A 130 -11.17 -8.70 13.50
CA ASN A 130 -11.01 -9.05 14.90
C ASN A 130 -10.21 -7.96 15.61
N TRP A 131 -10.86 -6.81 15.84
CA TRP A 131 -10.22 -5.64 16.45
C TRP A 131 -9.34 -6.05 17.66
N PRO A 132 -8.09 -5.56 17.77
CA PRO A 132 -7.48 -4.48 16.98
C PRO A 132 -6.85 -4.91 15.63
N ASP A 133 -6.86 -6.20 15.33
CA ASP A 133 -6.15 -6.77 14.18
C ASP A 133 -6.78 -6.34 12.85
N LYS A 134 -5.91 -6.00 11.90
CA LYS A 134 -6.30 -5.59 10.56
C LYS A 134 -5.71 -6.54 9.52
N GLU A 135 -6.57 -7.10 8.67
CA GLU A 135 -6.16 -8.04 7.63
C GLU A 135 -5.86 -7.31 6.33
N VAL A 136 -4.65 -7.51 5.79
CA VAL A 136 -4.25 -7.00 4.48
C VAL A 136 -4.63 -8.01 3.40
N ILE A 137 -5.56 -7.62 2.53
CA ILE A 137 -6.16 -8.50 1.53
C ILE A 137 -5.88 -7.96 0.14
N LEU A 138 -5.27 -8.81 -0.70
CA LEU A 138 -5.00 -8.54 -2.10
C LEU A 138 -5.89 -9.40 -2.99
N SER A 139 -6.51 -8.81 -4.02
CA SER A 139 -7.36 -9.51 -4.99
C SER A 139 -7.12 -9.00 -6.40
N GLY A 140 -7.04 -9.90 -7.40
CA GLY A 140 -6.68 -9.56 -8.79
C GLY A 140 -7.84 -9.30 -9.74
N THR A 141 -9.06 -9.76 -9.43
CA THR A 141 -10.26 -9.47 -10.23
C THR A 141 -11.47 -9.33 -9.32
N GLY A 142 -11.90 -8.09 -9.09
CA GLY A 142 -13.10 -7.76 -8.32
C GLY A 142 -12.95 -7.88 -6.80
N ASP A 143 -13.93 -7.32 -6.11
CA ASP A 143 -13.98 -7.27 -4.65
C ASP A 143 -14.42 -8.62 -4.08
N PRO A 144 -13.65 -9.22 -3.15
CA PRO A 144 -14.00 -10.51 -2.59
C PRO A 144 -15.33 -10.55 -1.82
N ARG A 145 -15.84 -9.38 -1.41
CA ARG A 145 -17.13 -9.21 -0.74
C ARG A 145 -18.33 -9.28 -1.67
N TYR A 146 -18.14 -9.24 -2.99
CA TYR A 146 -19.22 -9.24 -3.99
C TYR A 146 -19.20 -10.43 -4.95
N LEU A 147 -18.19 -11.30 -4.87
CA LEU A 147 -18.04 -12.45 -5.76
C LEU A 147 -18.05 -13.75 -4.95
N GLU A 148 -19.03 -14.63 -5.23
CA GLU A 148 -18.94 -16.03 -4.79
C GLU A 148 -17.70 -16.66 -5.45
N ASN A 149 -16.80 -17.25 -4.65
CA ASN A 149 -15.49 -17.79 -5.08
C ASN A 149 -14.42 -16.74 -5.42
N SER A 150 -14.42 -15.61 -4.72
CA SER A 150 -13.37 -14.61 -4.90
C SER A 150 -11.97 -15.14 -4.60
N ASN A 151 -11.07 -14.97 -5.58
CA ASN A 151 -9.64 -15.24 -5.42
C ASN A 151 -8.99 -14.05 -4.72
N PHE A 152 -8.74 -14.19 -3.41
CA PHE A 152 -7.94 -13.25 -2.64
C PHE A 152 -6.76 -13.96 -2.00
N THR A 153 -5.73 -13.18 -1.69
CA THR A 153 -4.62 -13.59 -0.83
C THR A 153 -4.60 -12.68 0.39
N ARG A 154 -4.59 -13.31 1.57
CA ARG A 154 -4.32 -12.63 2.82
C ARG A 154 -2.80 -12.47 2.95
N LEU A 155 -2.31 -11.25 2.84
CA LEU A 155 -0.87 -10.97 2.78
C LEU A 155 -0.22 -10.90 4.15
N GLU A 156 -0.94 -10.34 5.12
CA GLU A 156 -0.43 -10.05 6.46
C GLU A 156 -1.58 -9.66 7.40
N THR A 157 -1.35 -9.80 8.71
CA THR A 157 -2.16 -9.21 9.77
C THR A 157 -1.35 -8.12 10.46
N ILE A 158 -1.91 -6.91 10.56
CA ILE A 158 -1.27 -5.74 11.17
C ILE A 158 -2.00 -5.41 12.47
N GLU A 159 -1.26 -5.33 13.57
CA GLU A 159 -1.79 -5.07 14.92
C GLU A 159 -1.86 -3.57 15.28
N MET A 160 -1.42 -2.69 14.38
CA MET A 160 -1.33 -1.24 14.59
C MET A 160 -1.91 -0.45 13.41
N GLU A 161 -1.89 0.88 13.50
CA GLU A 161 -2.29 1.71 12.37
C GLU A 161 -1.17 1.75 11.33
N PRO A 162 -1.41 1.35 10.07
CA PRO A 162 -0.40 1.43 9.04
C PRO A 162 -0.09 2.89 8.70
N ARG A 163 1.13 3.14 8.22
CA ARG A 163 1.53 4.41 7.59
C ARG A 163 1.11 4.47 6.13
N ALA A 164 1.18 3.35 5.43
CA ALA A 164 0.76 3.27 4.04
C ALA A 164 0.37 1.84 3.69
N ILE A 165 -0.71 1.68 2.95
CA ILE A 165 -1.03 0.44 2.26
C ILE A 165 -1.57 0.82 0.89
N GLY A 166 -0.94 0.33 -0.16
CA GLY A 166 -1.44 0.54 -1.51
C GLY A 166 -0.38 0.41 -2.59
N PHE A 167 -0.79 0.73 -3.81
CA PHE A 167 0.03 0.63 -4.99
C PHE A 167 0.74 1.94 -5.31
N SER A 168 1.87 1.85 -6.00
CA SER A 168 2.46 2.98 -6.71
C SER A 168 1.50 3.50 -7.79
N PRO A 169 1.60 4.77 -8.21
CA PRO A 169 0.81 5.31 -9.32
C PRO A 169 0.72 4.44 -10.59
N SER A 170 1.80 3.78 -11.01
CA SER A 170 1.81 2.83 -12.13
C SER A 170 1.14 1.49 -11.85
N GLY A 171 1.01 1.12 -10.58
CA GLY A 171 0.61 -0.23 -10.19
C GLY A 171 1.74 -1.27 -10.21
N ASP A 172 2.99 -0.88 -10.46
CA ASP A 172 4.13 -1.82 -10.51
C ASP A 172 4.55 -2.31 -9.11
N TYR A 173 4.29 -1.49 -8.08
CA TYR A 173 4.70 -1.75 -6.71
C TYR A 173 3.51 -1.75 -5.76
N LEU A 174 3.55 -2.66 -4.78
CA LEU A 174 2.65 -2.73 -3.65
C LEU A 174 3.46 -2.48 -2.38
N LEU A 175 3.03 -1.51 -1.59
CA LEU A 175 3.66 -1.11 -0.34
C LEU A 175 2.74 -1.43 0.84
N ILE A 176 3.31 -2.01 1.89
CA ILE A 176 2.72 -2.11 3.22
C ILE A 176 3.72 -1.49 4.17
N ALA A 177 3.35 -0.42 4.87
CA ALA A 177 4.21 0.26 5.83
C ALA A 177 3.50 0.44 7.15
N THR A 178 4.20 0.14 8.23
CA THR A 178 3.78 0.38 9.62
C THR A 178 4.78 1.33 10.28
N PRO A 179 4.53 1.81 11.51
CA PRO A 179 5.55 2.51 12.27
C PRO A 179 6.88 1.75 12.42
N GLY A 180 6.92 0.42 12.34
CA GLY A 180 8.13 -0.37 12.61
C GLY A 180 8.87 -0.92 11.38
N TYR A 181 8.20 -0.99 10.22
CA TYR A 181 8.78 -1.57 9.02
C TYR A 181 8.02 -1.14 7.76
N PHE A 182 8.62 -1.39 6.61
CA PHE A 182 7.87 -1.49 5.36
C PHE A 182 8.22 -2.77 4.60
N ASP A 183 7.23 -3.27 3.88
CA ASP A 183 7.30 -4.35 2.90
C ASP A 183 6.99 -3.77 1.52
N LEU A 184 7.94 -3.91 0.59
CA LEU A 184 7.76 -3.51 -0.80
C LEU A 184 7.70 -4.77 -1.67
N ARG A 185 6.68 -4.85 -2.51
CA ARG A 185 6.48 -5.95 -3.46
C ARG A 185 6.37 -5.40 -4.87
N LYS A 186 6.90 -6.14 -5.83
CA LYS A 186 6.85 -5.81 -7.26
C LYS A 186 5.95 -6.78 -8.01
N LEU A 187 5.12 -6.26 -8.91
CA LEU A 187 4.35 -7.05 -9.85
C LEU A 187 5.29 -7.69 -10.88
N THR A 188 5.15 -9.00 -11.08
CA THR A 188 5.99 -9.76 -12.02
C THR A 188 5.55 -9.65 -13.48
N GLU A 189 4.25 -9.47 -13.69
CA GLU A 189 3.61 -9.32 -15.00
C GLU A 189 2.25 -8.64 -14.82
N HIS A 190 1.94 -7.65 -15.66
CA HIS A 190 0.59 -7.08 -15.70
C HIS A 190 -0.40 -8.07 -16.30
N ILE A 191 -1.65 -7.96 -15.88
CA ILE A 191 -2.73 -8.70 -16.51
C ILE A 191 -3.05 -8.00 -17.83
N ASN A 192 -2.70 -8.62 -18.95
CA ASN A 192 -3.20 -8.19 -20.25
C ASN A 192 -4.67 -8.62 -20.34
N TYR A 193 -5.58 -7.66 -20.27
CA TYR A 193 -6.94 -7.87 -20.75
C TYR A 193 -6.90 -7.86 -22.28
N ASP A 194 -6.51 -8.98 -22.89
CA ASP A 194 -6.87 -9.20 -24.29
C ASP A 194 -8.40 -9.23 -24.34
N SER A 195 -8.96 -8.33 -25.14
CA SER A 195 -10.40 -8.04 -25.29
C SER A 195 -11.26 -9.22 -25.75
N GLU A 196 -10.71 -10.42 -25.85
CA GLU A 196 -11.39 -11.65 -26.29
C GLU A 196 -11.91 -12.51 -25.13
N ASP A 197 -11.44 -12.29 -23.90
CA ASP A 197 -11.90 -13.02 -22.69
C ASP A 197 -13.01 -12.29 -21.91
N CYS A 198 -13.61 -11.25 -22.50
CA CYS A 198 -14.92 -10.74 -22.07
C CYS A 198 -16.02 -11.76 -22.41
N GLY A 199 -16.01 -12.89 -21.71
CA GLY A 199 -17.13 -13.82 -21.64
C GLY A 199 -18.39 -13.06 -21.24
N ASN A 200 -19.25 -12.81 -22.23
CA ASN A 200 -20.64 -12.36 -22.10
C ASN A 200 -20.91 -11.33 -20.98
N LEU A 201 -20.60 -10.06 -21.28
CA LEU A 201 -21.12 -8.91 -20.54
C LEU A 201 -22.68 -8.80 -20.56
N ASN A 202 -23.37 -9.67 -21.30
CA ASN A 202 -24.83 -9.78 -21.29
C ASN A 202 -25.41 -10.39 -19.99
N SER A 203 -24.59 -10.92 -19.07
CA SER A 203 -25.09 -11.40 -17.77
C SER A 203 -25.18 -10.32 -16.68
N ILE A 204 -24.56 -9.15 -16.88
CA ILE A 204 -24.58 -8.04 -15.92
C ILE A 204 -25.80 -7.12 -16.15
N SER A 205 -26.36 -7.13 -17.37
CA SER A 205 -27.55 -6.31 -17.72
C SER A 205 -28.83 -6.74 -17.00
N SER A 206 -28.94 -7.98 -16.51
CA SER A 206 -30.16 -8.45 -15.84
C SER A 206 -30.28 -8.02 -14.37
N TYR A 207 -29.24 -7.43 -13.77
CA TYR A 207 -29.27 -6.96 -12.39
C TYR A 207 -29.84 -5.54 -12.23
N TYR A 208 -29.87 -4.74 -13.30
CA TYR A 208 -30.35 -3.35 -13.25
C TYR A 208 -31.76 -3.15 -13.81
N GLU A 209 -32.40 -4.18 -14.36
CA GLU A 209 -33.77 -4.07 -14.91
C GLU A 209 -34.89 -4.49 -13.93
N ASN A 210 -34.57 -4.84 -12.68
CA ASN A 210 -35.58 -5.25 -11.68
C ASN A 210 -35.54 -4.44 -10.37
N VAL A 211 -35.28 -3.13 -10.44
CA VAL A 211 -35.55 -2.19 -9.33
C VAL A 211 -36.65 -1.23 -9.73
#